data_AF-A0A0G0N1V6-F1
#
_entry.id   AF-A0A0G0N1V6-F1
#
_cell.length_a   1.000
_cell.length_b   1.000
_cell.length_c   1.000
_cell.angle_alpha   90.00
_cell.angle_beta   90.00
_cell.angle_gamma   90.00
#
_symmetry.space_group_name_H-M   'P 1'
#
loop_
_entity.id
_entity.type
_entity.pdbx_description
1 polymer ?
#
loop_
_entity_poly.entity_id
_entity_poly.type
_entity_poly.pdbx_seq_one_letter_code
_entity_poly.pdbx_strand_id
1 'polypeptide(L)'
;SEEETIQEEVQLDPEQEKDKKIKNLISAVILLAGLFVGSLFVDVVQLVRGGGFSQRALNSTDVFSSNGKTWVAFSEPLVKVQVISDDTCEECKPDEVLVGLKQALPTMSNEKIDVNSEQGKKLVEQFNLKTIPAFIFSKEIEKTELFAKAEPFLDKQGESYAIKSAEAGFPVGKYISAPKASDKDVTLGSSDAKVKVVAFSNFQNPSDKQYYNTVVAPMLKDYSDKIQLVFKSYLPPTATQAISASIAASCANEQGKFTAYAEKLFASQDAWGKAKDASGILKGYAASLGLNTGEFNKCLDEKRYKDSIDQTLKEGQSFGIQATPAMFIDDQFKTGVIKYDDVKKLIDEKLAQ
;
A
#
# COMPACT_ATOMS: atom_id res chain seq x y z
N SER A 1 8.69 -26.55 -45.00
CA SER A 1 8.38 -27.35 -43.80
C SER A 1 8.17 -26.36 -42.68
N GLU A 2 6.91 -26.10 -42.41
CA GLU A 2 6.41 -25.27 -41.31
C GLU A 2 6.84 -25.89 -39.98
N GLU A 3 7.30 -25.06 -39.04
CA GLU A 3 7.28 -25.37 -37.61
C GLU A 3 6.54 -24.23 -36.92
N GLU A 4 5.26 -24.47 -36.64
CA GLU A 4 4.43 -23.69 -35.74
C GLU A 4 4.96 -23.84 -34.31
N THR A 5 5.41 -22.75 -33.68
CA THR A 5 5.59 -22.71 -32.23
C THR A 5 4.33 -22.11 -31.61
N ILE A 6 3.55 -22.98 -30.99
CA ILE A 6 2.32 -22.68 -30.25
C ILE A 6 2.62 -21.65 -29.14
N GLN A 7 1.93 -20.51 -29.18
CA GLN A 7 1.83 -19.59 -28.06
C GLN A 7 0.82 -20.17 -27.06
N GLU A 8 1.30 -20.60 -25.91
CA GLU A 8 0.44 -20.98 -24.79
C GLU A 8 -0.06 -19.70 -24.10
N GLU A 9 -1.29 -19.29 -24.42
CA GLU A 9 -2.02 -18.29 -23.64
C GLU A 9 -2.23 -18.85 -22.22
N VAL A 10 -1.42 -18.38 -21.28
CA VAL A 10 -1.69 -18.59 -19.85
C VAL A 10 -2.86 -17.68 -19.46
N GLN A 11 -4.08 -18.16 -19.71
CA GLN A 11 -5.27 -17.67 -19.02
C GLN A 11 -5.12 -18.04 -17.54
N LEU A 12 -5.06 -17.01 -16.69
CA LEU A 12 -5.10 -17.20 -15.25
C LEU A 12 -6.46 -17.78 -14.86
N ASP A 13 -6.41 -18.98 -14.29
CA ASP A 13 -7.54 -19.75 -13.79
C ASP A 13 -8.31 -18.95 -12.71
N PRO A 14 -9.65 -18.82 -12.80
CA PRO A 14 -10.50 -18.26 -11.75
C PRO A 14 -10.25 -18.84 -10.36
N GLU A 15 -9.75 -20.07 -10.28
CA GLU A 15 -9.39 -20.74 -9.03
C GLU A 15 -8.14 -20.10 -8.38
N GLN A 16 -7.19 -19.58 -9.16
CA GLN A 16 -6.00 -18.88 -8.65
C GLN A 16 -6.29 -17.47 -8.10
N GLU A 17 -7.27 -16.77 -8.69
CA GLU A 17 -7.74 -15.48 -8.17
C GLU A 17 -8.52 -15.65 -6.86
N LYS A 18 -9.31 -16.73 -6.79
CA LYS A 18 -10.00 -17.17 -5.56
C LYS A 18 -9.00 -17.60 -4.49
N ASP A 19 -7.95 -18.32 -4.86
CA ASP A 19 -6.85 -18.71 -3.97
C ASP A 19 -6.05 -17.52 -3.46
N LYS A 20 -5.86 -16.47 -4.27
CA LYS A 20 -5.21 -15.23 -3.86
C LYS A 20 -6.10 -14.43 -2.89
N LYS A 21 -7.41 -14.37 -3.14
CA LYS A 21 -8.40 -13.81 -2.20
C LYS A 21 -8.41 -14.59 -0.88
N ILE A 22 -8.41 -15.93 -0.93
CA ILE A 22 -8.37 -16.81 0.25
C ILE A 22 -7.05 -16.66 1.02
N LYS A 23 -5.90 -16.57 0.33
CA LYS A 23 -4.59 -16.32 0.97
C LYS A 23 -4.51 -14.95 1.64
N ASN A 24 -5.07 -13.91 1.00
CA ASN A 24 -5.15 -12.57 1.60
C ASN A 24 -6.11 -12.52 2.80
N LEU A 25 -7.22 -13.24 2.74
CA LEU A 25 -8.16 -13.47 3.85
C LEU A 25 -7.48 -14.20 5.01
N ILE A 26 -6.71 -15.25 4.72
CA ILE A 26 -5.92 -15.97 5.74
C ILE A 26 -4.86 -15.05 6.33
N SER A 27 -4.23 -14.16 5.56
CA SER A 27 -3.28 -13.17 6.09
C SER A 27 -3.97 -12.08 6.94
N ALA A 28 -5.17 -11.63 6.59
CA ALA A 28 -5.96 -10.70 7.40
C ALA A 28 -6.46 -11.35 8.69
N VAL A 29 -6.90 -12.60 8.62
CA VAL A 29 -7.24 -13.44 9.78
C VAL A 29 -6.00 -13.79 10.60
N ILE A 30 -4.82 -13.95 10.00
CA ILE A 30 -3.54 -14.16 10.71
C ILE A 30 -2.99 -12.84 11.27
N LEU A 31 -3.33 -11.67 10.74
CA LEU A 31 -3.01 -10.38 11.36
C LEU A 31 -3.97 -10.07 12.50
N LEU A 32 -5.26 -10.37 12.35
CA LEU A 32 -6.26 -10.30 13.41
C LEU A 32 -6.06 -11.39 14.47
N ALA A 33 -5.63 -12.60 14.09
CA ALA A 33 -5.24 -13.66 15.03
C ALA A 33 -3.82 -13.43 15.56
N GLY A 34 -2.96 -12.77 14.80
CA GLY A 34 -1.56 -12.39 15.04
C GLY A 34 -1.40 -11.36 16.13
N LEU A 35 -2.21 -10.29 16.06
CA LEU A 35 -2.43 -9.35 17.15
C LEU A 35 -3.08 -10.02 18.40
N PHE A 36 -3.57 -11.24 18.25
CA PHE A 36 -4.20 -12.06 19.27
C PHE A 36 -3.41 -13.37 19.57
N VAL A 37 -2.14 -13.48 19.13
CA VAL A 37 -1.25 -14.61 19.48
C VAL A 37 -0.77 -14.40 20.91
N GLY A 38 -1.68 -14.69 21.81
CA GLY A 38 -1.51 -14.68 23.26
C GLY A 38 -2.67 -15.34 24.00
N SER A 39 -3.88 -15.44 23.42
CA SER A 39 -4.97 -16.13 24.12
C SER A 39 -6.10 -16.76 23.28
N LEU A 40 -6.05 -16.77 21.95
CA LEU A 40 -7.19 -17.21 21.13
C LEU A 40 -6.87 -18.35 20.13
N PHE A 41 -6.12 -19.35 20.60
CA PHE A 41 -6.17 -20.71 20.02
C PHE A 41 -7.45 -21.47 20.40
N VAL A 42 -8.57 -20.75 20.52
CA VAL A 42 -9.90 -21.35 20.68
C VAL A 42 -10.67 -21.06 19.40
N ASP A 43 -10.69 -22.08 18.54
CA ASP A 43 -11.78 -22.40 17.62
C ASP A 43 -11.83 -21.80 16.21
N VAL A 44 -10.73 -21.94 15.45
CA VAL A 44 -10.77 -21.98 13.97
C VAL A 44 -11.75 -23.06 13.45
N VAL A 45 -12.02 -24.09 14.25
CA VAL A 45 -12.96 -25.18 13.92
C VAL A 45 -14.44 -24.74 14.00
N GLN A 46 -14.79 -23.73 14.79
CA GLN A 46 -16.18 -23.23 14.88
C GLN A 46 -16.54 -22.34 13.68
N LEU A 47 -15.56 -21.61 13.14
CA LEU A 47 -15.67 -20.77 11.93
C LEU A 47 -16.11 -21.57 10.69
N VAL A 48 -15.65 -22.82 10.56
CA VAL A 48 -16.01 -23.70 9.43
C VAL A 48 -17.40 -24.34 9.61
N ARG A 49 -17.97 -24.33 10.82
CA ARG A 49 -19.25 -25.00 11.14
C ARG A 49 -20.43 -24.06 11.39
N GLY A 50 -20.28 -22.75 11.22
CA GLY A 50 -21.36 -21.80 11.52
C GLY A 50 -21.78 -21.80 12.99
N GLY A 51 -20.88 -22.18 13.90
CA GLY A 51 -21.12 -22.16 15.34
C GLY A 51 -20.98 -20.75 15.90
N GLY A 52 -22.00 -20.29 16.64
CA GLY A 52 -22.07 -18.95 17.24
C GLY A 52 -21.05 -18.70 18.37
N PHE A 53 -21.26 -17.57 19.08
CA PHE A 53 -20.36 -17.01 20.09
C PHE A 53 -19.87 -18.00 21.15
N SER A 54 -18.61 -17.82 21.59
CA SER A 54 -17.99 -18.66 22.62
C SER A 54 -18.72 -18.59 23.97
N GLN A 55 -18.82 -19.73 24.67
CA GLN A 55 -19.43 -19.84 26.01
C GLN A 55 -18.83 -18.90 27.06
N ARG A 56 -17.57 -18.49 26.90
CA ARG A 56 -16.92 -17.54 27.80
C ARG A 56 -17.50 -16.12 27.68
N ALA A 57 -17.80 -15.69 26.46
CA ALA A 57 -18.45 -14.39 26.20
C ALA A 57 -19.91 -14.38 26.68
N LEU A 58 -20.59 -15.53 26.64
CA LEU A 58 -21.94 -15.67 27.17
C LEU A 58 -21.99 -15.64 28.71
N ASN A 59 -20.93 -16.09 29.39
CA ASN A 59 -20.87 -16.10 30.86
C ASN A 59 -20.56 -14.73 31.49
N SER A 60 -20.02 -13.77 30.72
CA SER A 60 -19.70 -12.41 31.18
C SER A 60 -20.79 -11.38 30.87
N THR A 61 -21.89 -11.81 30.26
CA THR A 61 -22.91 -10.90 29.72
C THR A 61 -24.27 -11.28 30.28
N ASP A 62 -24.98 -10.33 30.88
CA ASP A 62 -26.30 -10.60 31.45
C ASP A 62 -27.32 -10.80 30.34
N VAL A 63 -27.78 -12.04 30.18
CA VAL A 63 -28.79 -12.39 29.18
C VAL A 63 -30.13 -12.58 29.88
N PHE A 64 -31.14 -11.80 29.49
CA PHE A 64 -32.50 -11.92 30.02
C PHE A 64 -33.52 -11.95 28.89
N SER A 65 -34.61 -12.71 29.08
CA SER A 65 -35.67 -12.84 28.06
C SER A 65 -36.93 -12.09 28.51
N SER A 66 -37.48 -11.27 27.63
CA SER A 66 -38.73 -10.52 27.88
C SER A 66 -39.49 -10.29 26.58
N ASN A 67 -40.81 -10.48 26.59
CA ASN A 67 -41.70 -10.32 25.43
C ASN A 67 -41.27 -11.10 24.17
N GLY A 68 -40.78 -12.33 24.35
CA GLY A 68 -40.30 -13.17 23.24
C GLY A 68 -39.00 -12.69 22.60
N LYS A 69 -38.29 -11.74 23.23
CA LYS A 69 -36.98 -11.25 22.79
C LYS A 69 -35.91 -11.58 23.82
N THR A 70 -34.73 -11.95 23.35
CA THR A 70 -33.52 -12.12 24.17
C THR A 70 -32.76 -10.80 24.21
N TRP A 71 -32.55 -10.31 25.42
CA TRP A 71 -31.78 -9.11 25.71
C TRP A 71 -30.42 -9.51 26.24
N VAL A 72 -29.40 -8.77 25.82
CA VAL A 72 -28.01 -8.97 26.21
C VAL A 72 -27.53 -7.63 26.74
N ALA A 73 -27.27 -7.55 28.04
CA ALA A 73 -26.76 -6.34 28.66
C ALA A 73 -25.23 -6.35 28.60
N PHE A 74 -24.70 -5.46 27.78
CA PHE A 74 -23.27 -5.21 27.70
C PHE A 74 -22.89 -4.16 28.75
N SER A 75 -21.78 -4.39 29.44
CA SER A 75 -21.15 -3.42 30.35
C SER A 75 -20.37 -2.35 29.59
N GLU A 76 -19.96 -2.64 28.36
CA GLU A 76 -19.22 -1.73 27.49
C GLU A 76 -20.12 -0.63 26.89
N PRO A 77 -19.57 0.58 26.65
CA PRO A 77 -20.34 1.65 26.03
C PRO A 77 -20.68 1.33 24.57
N LEU A 78 -21.75 1.97 24.06
CA LEU A 78 -22.05 1.97 22.63
C LEU A 78 -20.95 2.75 21.89
N VAL A 79 -20.24 2.08 20.98
CA VAL A 79 -19.24 2.73 20.11
C VAL A 79 -19.89 3.00 18.76
N LYS A 80 -19.86 4.26 18.30
CA LYS A 80 -20.35 4.63 16.97
C LYS A 80 -19.23 4.44 15.96
N VAL A 81 -19.55 3.82 14.82
CA VAL A 81 -18.61 3.54 13.74
C VAL A 81 -19.15 4.15 12.45
N GLN A 82 -18.51 5.21 11.99
CA GLN A 82 -18.79 5.79 10.68
C GLN A 82 -18.02 5.00 9.62
N VAL A 83 -18.73 4.53 8.60
CA VAL A 83 -18.20 3.69 7.52
C VAL A 83 -18.24 4.48 6.22
N ILE A 84 -17.09 4.99 5.80
CA ILE A 84 -16.96 5.76 4.57
C ILE A 84 -16.75 4.76 3.43
N SER A 85 -17.64 4.76 2.44
CA SER A 85 -17.64 3.79 1.35
C SER A 85 -18.25 4.42 0.09
N ASP A 86 -18.23 3.68 -1.01
CA ASP A 86 -18.79 4.06 -2.31
C ASP A 86 -19.69 2.90 -2.79
N ASP A 87 -20.99 3.18 -2.95
CA ASP A 87 -21.98 2.17 -3.36
C ASP A 87 -21.77 1.67 -4.80
N THR A 88 -21.05 2.43 -5.62
CA THR A 88 -20.71 2.04 -6.99
C THR A 88 -19.48 1.13 -7.07
N CYS A 89 -18.77 0.96 -5.95
CA CYS A 89 -17.54 0.18 -5.85
C CYS A 89 -17.81 -1.15 -5.13
N GLU A 90 -17.82 -2.25 -5.88
CA GLU A 90 -18.04 -3.59 -5.34
C GLU A 90 -16.98 -3.99 -4.31
N GLU A 91 -15.71 -3.64 -4.56
CA GLU A 91 -14.58 -3.90 -3.65
C GLU A 91 -14.64 -3.02 -2.38
N CYS A 92 -15.47 -1.97 -2.38
CA CYS A 92 -15.61 -1.05 -1.25
C CYS A 92 -16.68 -1.49 -0.24
N LYS A 93 -17.32 -2.64 -0.44
CA LYS A 93 -18.35 -3.17 0.45
C LYS A 93 -17.77 -3.52 1.83
N PRO A 94 -18.29 -2.92 2.92
CA PRO A 94 -17.70 -3.06 4.25
C PRO A 94 -18.13 -4.32 4.99
N ASP A 95 -19.01 -5.14 4.42
CA ASP A 95 -19.73 -6.22 5.10
C ASP A 95 -18.82 -7.19 5.86
N GLU A 96 -17.76 -7.67 5.21
CA GLU A 96 -16.81 -8.62 5.81
C GLU A 96 -16.09 -8.01 7.02
N VAL A 97 -15.62 -6.77 6.87
CA VAL A 97 -14.94 -6.04 7.95
C VAL A 97 -15.91 -5.73 9.09
N LEU A 98 -17.16 -5.36 8.78
CA LEU A 98 -18.18 -5.11 9.78
C LEU A 98 -18.58 -6.36 10.57
N VAL A 99 -18.55 -7.55 9.96
CA VAL A 99 -18.75 -8.81 10.68
C VAL A 99 -17.62 -9.02 11.70
N GLY A 100 -16.36 -8.86 11.29
CA GLY A 100 -15.21 -8.97 12.18
C GLY A 100 -15.23 -7.93 13.31
N LEU A 101 -15.56 -6.68 12.99
CA LEU A 101 -15.69 -5.61 13.98
C LEU A 101 -16.83 -5.88 14.97
N LYS A 102 -17.99 -6.38 14.53
CA LYS A 102 -19.09 -6.74 15.44
C LYS A 102 -18.74 -7.91 16.38
N GLN A 103 -17.89 -8.83 15.93
CA GLN A 103 -17.40 -9.91 16.79
C GLN A 103 -16.44 -9.39 17.87
N ALA A 104 -15.57 -8.43 17.50
CA ALA A 104 -14.60 -7.83 18.41
C ALA A 104 -15.20 -6.74 19.32
N LEU A 105 -16.26 -6.06 18.87
CA LEU A 105 -16.93 -4.95 19.52
C LEU A 105 -18.46 -5.10 19.39
N PRO A 106 -19.09 -5.96 20.20
CA PRO A 106 -20.53 -6.27 20.08
C PRO A 106 -21.45 -5.07 20.30
N THR A 107 -20.99 -4.06 21.03
CA THR A 107 -21.73 -2.81 21.32
C THR A 107 -21.58 -1.77 20.21
N MET A 108 -21.01 -2.11 19.06
CA MET A 108 -20.89 -1.15 17.97
C MET A 108 -22.23 -0.86 17.29
N SER A 109 -22.44 0.41 16.95
CA SER A 109 -23.44 0.83 15.95
C SER A 109 -22.71 1.41 14.75
N ASN A 110 -23.18 1.15 13.53
CA ASN A 110 -22.56 1.65 12.32
C ASN A 110 -23.50 2.55 11.52
N GLU A 111 -22.91 3.56 10.90
CA GLU A 111 -23.56 4.49 9.98
C GLU A 111 -22.73 4.52 8.69
N LYS A 112 -23.38 4.29 7.55
CA LYS A 112 -22.71 4.36 6.24
C LYS A 112 -22.73 5.80 5.73
N ILE A 113 -21.59 6.28 5.28
CA ILE A 113 -21.40 7.62 4.71
C ILE A 113 -20.83 7.45 3.30
N ASP A 114 -21.50 8.03 2.31
CA ASP A 114 -20.98 8.10 0.94
C ASP A 114 -19.75 9.01 0.90
N VAL A 115 -18.64 8.49 0.38
CA VAL A 115 -17.37 9.23 0.21
C VAL A 115 -17.53 10.53 -0.59
N ASN A 116 -18.50 10.57 -1.52
CA ASN A 116 -18.75 11.73 -2.39
C ASN A 116 -19.68 12.78 -1.74
N SER A 117 -20.30 12.45 -0.62
CA SER A 117 -21.13 13.40 0.15
C SER A 117 -20.27 14.49 0.79
N GLU A 118 -20.89 15.63 1.14
CA GLU A 118 -20.20 16.72 1.86
C GLU A 118 -19.62 16.27 3.20
N GLN A 119 -20.29 15.34 3.89
CA GLN A 119 -19.78 14.75 5.13
C GLN A 119 -18.61 13.81 4.85
N GLY A 120 -18.72 12.96 3.82
CA GLY A 120 -17.66 12.04 3.40
C GLY A 120 -16.36 12.77 3.06
N LYS A 121 -16.44 13.80 2.21
CA LYS A 121 -15.28 14.64 1.84
C LYS A 121 -14.60 15.28 3.04
N LYS A 122 -15.37 15.81 3.99
CA LYS A 122 -14.82 16.38 5.24
C LYS A 122 -14.09 15.35 6.08
N LEU A 123 -14.63 14.15 6.22
CA LEU A 123 -13.97 13.06 6.96
C LEU A 123 -12.71 12.57 6.26
N VAL A 124 -12.72 12.49 4.92
CA VAL A 124 -11.54 12.17 4.11
C VAL A 124 -10.42 13.18 4.37
N GLU A 125 -10.73 14.49 4.37
CA GLU A 125 -9.75 15.53 4.65
C GLU A 125 -9.27 15.49 6.11
N GLN A 126 -10.20 15.42 7.07
CA GLN A 126 -9.91 15.44 8.50
C GLN A 126 -8.96 14.31 8.93
N PHE A 127 -9.19 13.09 8.42
CA PHE A 127 -8.39 11.91 8.77
C PHE A 127 -7.33 11.58 7.72
N ASN A 128 -7.17 12.43 6.69
CA ASN A 128 -6.28 12.19 5.56
C ASN A 128 -6.45 10.76 5.00
N LEU A 129 -7.70 10.35 4.78
CA LEU A 129 -8.05 9.00 4.36
C LEU A 129 -7.49 8.73 2.96
N LYS A 130 -6.81 7.59 2.81
CA LYS A 130 -6.21 7.17 1.54
C LYS A 130 -7.03 6.12 0.82
N THR A 131 -7.80 5.36 1.57
CA THR A 131 -8.49 4.17 1.09
C THR A 131 -9.91 4.11 1.63
N ILE A 132 -10.81 3.53 0.85
CA ILE A 132 -12.15 3.11 1.29
C ILE A 132 -12.33 1.59 1.08
N PRO A 133 -13.12 0.89 1.92
CA PRO A 133 -13.90 1.45 3.01
C PRO A 133 -13.02 1.90 4.18
N ALA A 134 -13.39 3.02 4.81
CA ALA A 134 -12.72 3.54 6.00
C ALA A 134 -13.66 3.49 7.21
N PHE A 135 -13.08 3.25 8.38
CA PHE A 135 -13.82 3.04 9.63
C PHE A 135 -13.33 4.04 10.66
N ILE A 136 -14.26 4.89 11.14
CA ILE A 136 -13.99 5.91 12.14
C ILE A 136 -14.81 5.61 13.38
N PHE A 137 -14.14 5.35 14.49
CA PHE A 137 -14.74 5.10 15.78
C PHE A 137 -14.88 6.39 16.59
N SER A 138 -15.96 6.46 17.36
CA SER A 138 -16.12 7.47 18.40
C SER A 138 -15.19 7.19 19.60
N LYS A 139 -14.98 8.22 20.43
CA LYS A 139 -14.09 8.18 21.61
C LYS A 139 -14.36 7.02 22.57
N GLU A 140 -15.59 6.52 22.62
CA GLU A 140 -15.99 5.39 23.47
C GLU A 140 -15.16 4.14 23.24
N ILE A 141 -14.50 3.99 22.08
CA ILE A 141 -13.56 2.90 21.84
C ILE A 141 -12.46 2.86 22.90
N GLU A 142 -12.00 4.00 23.43
CA GLU A 142 -10.97 4.10 24.48
C GLU A 142 -11.33 3.29 25.75
N LYS A 143 -12.62 2.97 25.96
CA LYS A 143 -13.13 2.23 27.13
C LYS A 143 -13.31 0.74 26.87
N THR A 144 -12.93 0.24 25.69
CA THR A 144 -13.11 -1.15 25.25
C THR A 144 -11.79 -1.90 25.34
N GLU A 145 -11.85 -3.23 25.53
CA GLU A 145 -10.64 -4.07 25.49
C GLU A 145 -9.95 -4.04 24.12
N LEU A 146 -10.71 -3.75 23.05
CA LEU A 146 -10.20 -3.67 21.68
C LEU A 146 -9.19 -2.53 21.51
N PHE A 147 -9.37 -1.41 22.22
CA PHE A 147 -8.55 -0.22 22.02
C PHE A 147 -7.07 -0.48 22.30
N ALA A 148 -6.73 -1.13 23.41
CA ALA A 148 -5.34 -1.40 23.76
C ALA A 148 -4.61 -2.24 22.69
N LYS A 149 -5.35 -3.06 21.92
CA LYS A 149 -4.80 -3.87 20.83
C LYS A 149 -4.75 -3.09 19.51
N ALA A 150 -5.77 -2.28 19.26
CA ALA A 150 -5.92 -1.55 18.00
C ALA A 150 -5.16 -0.22 17.96
N GLU A 151 -4.83 0.38 19.12
CA GLU A 151 -4.26 1.72 19.26
C GLU A 151 -3.09 2.02 18.29
N PRO A 152 -2.10 1.13 18.06
CA PRO A 152 -1.03 1.40 17.11
C PRO A 152 -1.50 1.64 15.66
N PHE A 153 -2.65 1.06 15.31
CA PHE A 153 -3.27 1.08 14.00
C PHE A 153 -4.41 2.09 13.91
N LEU A 154 -4.65 2.88 14.96
CA LEU A 154 -5.61 3.96 14.95
C LEU A 154 -4.91 5.31 14.73
N ASP A 155 -5.51 6.17 13.92
CA ASP A 155 -5.15 7.58 13.84
C ASP A 155 -6.21 8.41 14.58
N LYS A 156 -5.76 9.19 15.57
CA LYS A 156 -6.64 10.01 16.41
C LYS A 156 -6.75 11.41 15.81
N GLN A 157 -7.97 11.85 15.53
CA GLN A 157 -8.27 13.23 15.17
C GLN A 157 -9.39 13.75 16.08
N GLY A 158 -9.03 14.67 16.99
CA GLY A 158 -9.96 15.16 18.02
C GLY A 158 -10.43 14.04 18.95
N GLU A 159 -11.74 13.79 18.96
CA GLU A 159 -12.40 12.75 19.78
C GLU A 159 -12.80 11.52 18.96
N SER A 160 -12.13 11.25 17.85
CA SER A 160 -12.46 10.15 16.95
C SER A 160 -11.20 9.49 16.40
N TYR A 161 -11.35 8.23 16.00
CA TYR A 161 -10.26 7.33 15.69
C TYR A 161 -10.50 6.62 14.36
N ALA A 162 -9.67 6.87 13.34
CA ALA A 162 -9.73 6.14 12.08
C ALA A 162 -8.79 4.93 12.10
N ILE A 163 -9.21 3.80 11.53
CA ILE A 163 -8.26 2.70 11.24
C ILE A 163 -7.33 3.12 10.12
N LYS A 164 -6.03 2.89 10.31
CA LYS A 164 -5.03 2.94 9.24
C LYS A 164 -5.15 1.69 8.36
N SER A 165 -6.26 1.54 7.65
CA SER A 165 -6.68 0.30 6.99
C SER A 165 -5.57 -0.33 6.15
N ALA A 166 -4.93 0.45 5.27
CA ALA A 166 -3.85 -0.05 4.40
C ALA A 166 -2.60 -0.48 5.19
N GLU A 167 -2.20 0.27 6.22
CA GLU A 167 -1.05 -0.06 7.08
C GLU A 167 -1.31 -1.32 7.92
N ALA A 168 -2.54 -1.48 8.38
CA ALA A 168 -2.98 -2.60 9.18
C ALA A 168 -3.32 -3.85 8.35
N GLY A 169 -3.17 -3.80 7.02
CA GLY A 169 -3.41 -4.93 6.12
C GLY A 169 -4.90 -5.28 5.94
N PHE A 170 -5.81 -4.35 6.22
CA PHE A 170 -7.23 -4.52 5.90
C PHE A 170 -7.41 -4.55 4.38
N PRO A 171 -8.45 -5.25 3.88
CA PRO A 171 -8.82 -5.18 2.47
C PRO A 171 -9.02 -3.72 2.04
N VAL A 172 -8.21 -3.29 1.07
CA VAL A 172 -8.36 -2.00 0.42
C VAL A 172 -9.30 -2.20 -0.76
N GLY A 173 -10.46 -1.55 -0.72
CA GLY A 173 -11.40 -1.56 -1.84
C GLY A 173 -10.98 -0.61 -2.95
N LYS A 174 -10.76 0.66 -2.58
CA LYS A 174 -10.34 1.70 -3.53
C LYS A 174 -9.42 2.70 -2.86
N TYR A 175 -8.38 3.13 -3.57
CA TYR A 175 -7.62 4.31 -3.17
C TYR A 175 -8.36 5.57 -3.61
N ILE A 176 -8.45 6.55 -2.72
CA ILE A 176 -9.08 7.85 -2.95
C ILE A 176 -8.06 9.00 -2.95
N SER A 177 -6.80 8.67 -2.70
CA SER A 177 -5.66 9.53 -2.91
C SER A 177 -4.47 8.71 -3.37
N ALA A 178 -3.49 9.39 -3.97
CA ALA A 178 -2.23 8.82 -4.40
C ALA A 178 -1.09 9.47 -3.61
N PRO A 179 0.07 8.79 -3.51
CA PRO A 179 1.30 9.40 -3.02
C PRO A 179 1.64 10.67 -3.80
N LYS A 180 2.21 11.67 -3.13
CA LYS A 180 2.50 12.97 -3.76
C LYS A 180 3.99 13.11 -4.07
N ALA A 181 4.29 13.84 -5.14
CA ALA A 181 5.65 14.27 -5.42
C ALA A 181 6.09 15.30 -4.36
N SER A 182 7.34 15.20 -3.94
CA SER A 182 8.08 16.19 -3.16
C SER A 182 9.22 16.77 -4.00
N ASP A 183 9.79 17.89 -3.58
CA ASP A 183 10.92 18.54 -4.27
C ASP A 183 12.21 17.68 -4.26
N LYS A 184 12.24 16.61 -3.47
CA LYS A 184 13.37 15.67 -3.39
C LYS A 184 13.16 14.42 -4.22
N ASP A 185 11.96 14.20 -4.75
CA ASP A 185 11.67 13.06 -5.60
C ASP A 185 12.23 13.26 -7.00
N VAL A 186 12.55 12.14 -7.65
CA VAL A 186 12.89 12.14 -9.07
C VAL A 186 11.59 12.27 -9.86
N THR A 187 11.49 13.31 -10.68
CA THR A 187 10.36 13.52 -11.58
C THR A 187 10.83 13.47 -13.03
N LEU A 188 10.11 12.72 -13.86
CA LEU A 188 10.40 12.53 -15.28
C LEU A 188 9.11 12.76 -16.09
N GLY A 189 9.27 13.21 -17.33
CA GLY A 189 8.14 13.55 -18.20
C GLY A 189 7.64 14.98 -18.00
N SER A 190 6.40 15.24 -18.38
CA SER A 190 5.80 16.57 -18.39
C SER A 190 5.37 17.01 -16.99
N SER A 191 5.76 18.22 -16.57
CA SER A 191 5.32 18.81 -15.29
C SER A 191 3.83 19.16 -15.28
N ASP A 192 3.25 19.38 -16.45
CA ASP A 192 1.85 19.80 -16.64
C ASP A 192 0.95 18.61 -16.99
N ALA A 193 1.48 17.39 -16.87
CA ALA A 193 0.75 16.17 -17.15
C ALA A 193 -0.49 16.03 -16.25
N LYS A 194 -1.62 15.67 -16.89
CA LYS A 194 -2.87 15.36 -16.18
C LYS A 194 -2.78 14.05 -15.40
N VAL A 195 -2.06 13.08 -15.94
CA VAL A 195 -1.90 11.75 -15.35
C VAL A 195 -0.59 11.68 -14.59
N LYS A 196 -0.68 11.35 -13.31
CA LYS A 196 0.48 11.21 -12.44
C LYS A 196 0.74 9.74 -12.16
N VAL A 197 1.98 9.33 -12.38
CA VAL A 197 2.45 7.98 -12.11
C VAL A 197 3.45 8.04 -10.98
N VAL A 198 3.24 7.29 -9.90
CA VAL A 198 4.22 7.16 -8.82
C VAL A 198 4.70 5.73 -8.77
N ALA A 199 6.00 5.51 -9.02
CA ALA A 199 6.62 4.20 -8.99
C ALA A 199 7.53 4.07 -7.76
N PHE A 200 7.20 3.11 -6.88
CA PHE A 200 8.06 2.70 -5.76
C PHE A 200 8.94 1.55 -6.21
N SER A 201 10.26 1.74 -6.10
CA SER A 201 11.22 0.80 -6.64
C SER A 201 12.46 0.64 -5.77
N ASN A 202 13.11 -0.51 -5.90
CA ASN A 202 14.38 -0.82 -5.26
C ASN A 202 15.38 -1.32 -6.31
N PHE A 203 16.45 -0.56 -6.54
CA PHE A 203 17.50 -0.94 -7.51
C PHE A 203 18.13 -2.31 -7.24
N GLN A 204 18.09 -2.81 -6.00
CA GLN A 204 18.69 -4.09 -5.62
C GLN A 204 17.73 -5.28 -5.81
N ASN A 205 16.45 -5.05 -6.09
CA ASN A 205 15.46 -6.10 -6.29
C ASN A 205 15.42 -6.56 -7.77
N PRO A 206 15.60 -7.86 -8.09
CA PRO A 206 15.54 -8.35 -9.47
C PRO A 206 14.19 -8.11 -10.17
N SER A 207 13.08 -8.13 -9.43
CA SER A 207 11.75 -7.84 -9.98
C SER A 207 11.63 -6.40 -10.45
N ASP A 208 12.27 -5.45 -9.74
CA ASP A 208 12.33 -4.05 -10.14
C ASP A 208 13.15 -3.84 -11.42
N LYS A 209 14.23 -4.62 -11.62
CA LYS A 209 14.96 -4.61 -12.88
C LYS A 209 14.09 -5.05 -14.06
N GLN A 210 13.36 -6.16 -13.90
CA GLN A 210 12.44 -6.62 -14.92
C GLN A 210 11.39 -5.55 -15.19
N TYR A 211 10.75 -5.06 -14.13
CA TYR A 211 9.72 -4.03 -14.20
C TYR A 211 10.18 -2.74 -14.87
N TYR A 212 11.39 -2.26 -14.57
CA TYR A 212 11.94 -1.07 -15.22
C TYR A 212 12.08 -1.29 -16.73
N ASN A 213 12.63 -2.43 -17.13
CA ASN A 213 12.87 -2.75 -18.55
C ASN A 213 11.58 -3.01 -19.34
N THR A 214 10.60 -3.66 -18.72
CA THR A 214 9.38 -4.10 -19.41
C THR A 214 8.22 -3.12 -19.28
N VAL A 215 8.23 -2.22 -18.29
CA VAL A 215 7.13 -1.29 -18.02
C VAL A 215 7.60 0.16 -17.99
N VAL A 216 8.51 0.52 -17.08
CA VAL A 216 8.84 1.93 -16.84
C VAL A 216 9.51 2.59 -18.05
N ALA A 217 10.52 1.95 -18.64
CA ALA A 217 11.23 2.49 -19.79
C ALA A 217 10.34 2.59 -21.05
N PRO A 218 9.55 1.55 -21.44
CA PRO A 218 8.55 1.67 -22.50
C PRO A 218 7.50 2.77 -22.22
N MET A 219 6.98 2.84 -21.00
CA MET A 219 6.01 3.86 -20.60
C MET A 219 6.56 5.29 -20.76
N LEU A 220 7.80 5.54 -20.30
CA LEU A 220 8.44 6.84 -20.50
C LEU A 220 8.68 7.15 -21.98
N LYS A 221 9.01 6.14 -22.79
CA LYS A 221 9.16 6.32 -24.24
C LYS A 221 7.86 6.72 -24.91
N ASP A 222 6.74 6.11 -24.55
CA ASP A 222 5.46 6.30 -25.24
C ASP A 222 4.64 7.47 -24.68
N TYR A 223 4.84 7.85 -23.41
CA TYR A 223 3.98 8.79 -22.70
C TYR A 223 4.69 9.95 -21.98
N SER A 224 6.02 10.11 -22.07
CA SER A 224 6.72 11.17 -21.30
C SER A 224 6.21 12.59 -21.56
N ASP A 225 5.57 12.86 -22.70
CA ASP A 225 4.92 14.14 -23.02
C ASP A 225 3.54 14.31 -22.34
N LYS A 226 2.92 13.22 -21.87
CA LYS A 226 1.54 13.15 -21.36
C LYS A 226 1.45 12.80 -19.88
N ILE A 227 2.47 12.17 -19.31
CA ILE A 227 2.52 11.76 -17.90
C ILE A 227 3.64 12.46 -17.14
N GLN A 228 3.45 12.56 -15.82
CA GLN A 228 4.52 12.83 -14.87
C GLN A 228 4.82 11.55 -14.11
N LEU A 229 6.02 10.99 -14.28
CA LEU A 229 6.50 9.90 -13.45
C LEU A 229 7.28 10.45 -12.26
N VAL A 230 6.85 10.06 -11.06
CA VAL A 230 7.56 10.26 -9.80
C VAL A 230 8.19 8.93 -9.42
N PHE A 231 9.52 8.86 -9.42
CA PHE A 231 10.26 7.66 -9.02
C PHE A 231 10.68 7.79 -7.56
N LYS A 232 10.24 6.83 -6.75
CA LYS A 232 10.40 6.78 -5.29
C LYS A 232 11.18 5.54 -4.88
N SER A 233 12.28 5.74 -4.16
CA SER A 233 13.08 4.64 -3.63
C SER A 233 12.41 4.01 -2.40
N TYR A 234 12.04 2.74 -2.47
CA TYR A 234 11.38 2.02 -1.39
C TYR A 234 12.19 0.80 -0.96
N LEU A 235 12.85 0.90 0.17
CA LEU A 235 13.79 -0.10 0.66
C LEU A 235 13.94 0.00 2.19
N PRO A 236 14.19 -1.13 2.88
CA PRO A 236 14.37 -1.10 4.32
C PRO A 236 15.66 -0.37 4.72
N PRO A 237 15.73 0.23 5.90
CA PRO A 237 16.90 1.00 6.36
C PRO A 237 18.16 0.13 6.52
N THR A 238 18.01 -1.20 6.55
CA THR A 238 19.09 -2.18 6.62
C THR A 238 19.73 -2.49 5.26
N ALA A 239 19.13 -2.08 4.13
CA ALA A 239 19.62 -2.35 2.78
C ALA A 239 20.71 -1.34 2.35
N THR A 240 21.86 -1.35 3.03
CA THR A 240 22.94 -0.35 2.87
C THR A 240 23.36 -0.09 1.42
N GLN A 241 23.49 -1.13 0.59
CA GLN A 241 23.88 -0.96 -0.82
C GLN A 241 22.74 -0.36 -1.64
N ALA A 242 21.49 -0.78 -1.43
CA ALA A 242 20.32 -0.20 -2.08
C ALA A 242 20.11 1.29 -1.71
N ILE A 243 20.38 1.66 -0.45
CA ILE A 243 20.38 3.05 0.00
C ILE A 243 21.43 3.85 -0.79
N SER A 244 22.66 3.33 -0.86
CA SER A 244 23.76 4.01 -1.56
C SER A 244 23.48 4.16 -3.06
N ALA A 245 22.94 3.12 -3.70
CA ALA A 245 22.53 3.16 -5.11
C ALA A 245 21.37 4.15 -5.36
N SER A 246 20.40 4.22 -4.45
CA SER A 246 19.29 5.17 -4.54
C SER A 246 19.76 6.61 -4.39
N ILE A 247 20.63 6.89 -3.40
CA ILE A 247 21.26 8.22 -3.25
C ILE A 247 22.04 8.58 -4.51
N ALA A 248 22.83 7.64 -5.04
CA ALA A 248 23.58 7.84 -6.27
C ALA A 248 22.67 8.18 -7.47
N ALA A 249 21.53 7.50 -7.62
CA ALA A 249 20.55 7.82 -8.66
C ALA A 249 19.96 9.23 -8.47
N SER A 250 19.63 9.64 -7.24
CA SER A 250 19.17 11.01 -6.95
C SER A 250 20.26 12.07 -7.21
N CYS A 251 21.52 11.79 -6.88
CA CYS A 251 22.65 12.67 -7.21
C CYS A 251 22.85 12.79 -8.73
N ALA A 252 22.60 11.72 -9.49
CA ALA A 252 22.59 11.78 -10.95
C ALA A 252 21.38 12.59 -11.49
N ASN A 253 20.25 12.57 -10.78
CA ASN A 253 19.08 13.37 -11.11
C ASN A 253 19.36 14.87 -10.99
N GLU A 254 20.15 15.31 -10.00
CA GLU A 254 20.58 16.73 -9.88
C GLU A 254 21.28 17.25 -11.16
N GLN A 255 21.85 16.34 -11.96
CA GLN A 255 22.55 16.65 -13.20
C GLN A 255 21.75 16.23 -14.46
N GLY A 256 20.46 15.93 -14.32
CA GLY A 256 19.58 15.53 -15.43
C GLY A 256 19.92 14.17 -16.05
N LYS A 257 20.65 13.31 -15.33
CA LYS A 257 21.13 12.00 -15.82
C LYS A 257 20.51 10.81 -15.10
N PHE A 258 19.35 10.98 -14.46
CA PHE A 258 18.69 9.91 -13.71
C PHE A 258 18.47 8.65 -14.56
N THR A 259 17.82 8.75 -15.74
CA THR A 259 17.47 7.59 -16.57
C THR A 259 18.69 6.76 -16.95
N ALA A 260 19.75 7.42 -17.44
CA ALA A 260 20.99 6.75 -17.81
C ALA A 260 21.68 6.10 -16.60
N TYR A 261 21.59 6.72 -15.42
CA TYR A 261 22.15 6.17 -14.19
C TYR A 261 21.33 4.99 -13.65
N ALA A 262 20.00 5.07 -13.70
CA ALA A 262 19.08 3.99 -13.33
C ALA A 262 19.29 2.75 -14.21
N GLU A 263 19.39 2.93 -15.53
CA GLU A 263 19.74 1.86 -16.48
C GLU A 263 21.07 1.21 -16.13
N LYS A 264 22.10 2.02 -15.80
CA LYS A 264 23.40 1.51 -15.39
C LYS A 264 23.31 0.69 -14.09
N LEU A 265 22.54 1.15 -13.10
CA LEU A 265 22.33 0.43 -11.85
C LEU A 265 21.67 -0.93 -12.07
N PHE A 266 20.57 -0.98 -12.83
CA PHE A 266 19.86 -2.23 -13.12
C PHE A 266 20.67 -3.18 -14.01
N ALA A 267 21.42 -2.65 -14.98
CA ALA A 267 22.29 -3.45 -15.84
C ALA A 267 23.42 -4.14 -15.05
N SER A 268 23.90 -3.50 -13.99
CA SER A 268 25.07 -3.94 -13.20
C SER A 268 24.75 -4.29 -11.75
N GLN A 269 23.49 -4.65 -11.47
CA GLN A 269 22.92 -4.89 -10.15
C GLN A 269 23.76 -5.81 -9.27
N ASP A 270 24.28 -6.90 -9.83
CA ASP A 270 25.12 -7.85 -9.11
C ASP A 270 26.47 -7.27 -8.69
N ALA A 271 27.06 -6.40 -9.51
CA ALA A 271 28.40 -5.86 -9.27
C ALA A 271 28.42 -4.93 -8.05
N TRP A 272 27.44 -4.03 -7.94
CA TRP A 272 27.35 -3.12 -6.79
C TRP A 272 26.54 -3.72 -5.64
N GLY A 273 25.51 -4.53 -5.93
CA GLY A 273 24.60 -5.06 -4.92
C GLY A 273 25.22 -6.13 -4.01
N LYS A 274 26.26 -6.84 -4.49
CA LYS A 274 27.01 -7.85 -3.72
C LYS A 274 28.30 -7.30 -3.11
N ALA A 275 28.64 -6.03 -3.39
CA ALA A 275 29.84 -5.42 -2.86
C ALA A 275 29.72 -5.16 -1.35
N LYS A 276 30.84 -5.26 -0.63
CA LYS A 276 30.92 -4.82 0.77
C LYS A 276 30.76 -3.30 0.88
N ASP A 277 31.32 -2.58 -0.08
CA ASP A 277 31.19 -1.13 -0.25
C ASP A 277 31.03 -0.82 -1.74
N ALA A 278 29.86 -0.30 -2.13
CA ALA A 278 29.56 0.07 -3.51
C ALA A 278 30.02 1.49 -3.88
N SER A 279 30.50 2.32 -2.94
CA SER A 279 30.75 3.75 -3.18
C SER A 279 31.67 4.01 -4.38
N GLY A 280 32.82 3.31 -4.44
CA GLY A 280 33.75 3.43 -5.56
C GLY A 280 33.15 3.00 -6.91
N ILE A 281 32.32 1.94 -6.90
CA ILE A 281 31.62 1.44 -8.09
C ILE A 281 30.61 2.49 -8.60
N LEU A 282 29.80 3.03 -7.68
CA LEU A 282 28.78 4.03 -7.99
C LEU A 282 29.39 5.34 -8.53
N LYS A 283 30.49 5.81 -7.93
CA LYS A 283 31.25 6.97 -8.44
C LYS A 283 31.87 6.71 -9.81
N GLY A 284 32.36 5.48 -10.04
CA GLY A 284 32.84 5.05 -11.35
C GLY A 284 31.76 5.08 -12.42
N TYR A 285 30.51 4.73 -12.08
CA TYR A 285 29.38 4.84 -13.00
C TYR A 285 29.09 6.29 -13.38
N ALA A 286 29.12 7.21 -12.41
CA ALA A 286 28.93 8.64 -12.67
C ALA A 286 29.99 9.17 -13.65
N ALA A 287 31.27 8.81 -13.44
CA ALA A 287 32.35 9.17 -14.35
C ALA A 287 32.12 8.61 -15.76
N SER A 288 31.73 7.33 -15.89
CA SER A 288 31.48 6.70 -17.19
C SER A 288 30.30 7.30 -17.97
N LEU A 289 29.35 7.90 -17.25
CA LEU A 289 28.18 8.56 -17.82
C LEU A 289 28.39 10.06 -18.08
N GLY A 290 29.60 10.57 -17.82
CA GLY A 290 29.97 11.96 -18.08
C GLY A 290 29.38 12.97 -17.09
N LEU A 291 29.04 12.54 -15.87
CA LEU A 291 28.59 13.44 -14.81
C LEU A 291 29.77 14.26 -14.25
N ASN A 292 29.48 15.42 -13.67
CA ASN A 292 30.42 16.14 -12.81
C ASN A 292 30.69 15.30 -11.56
N THR A 293 31.85 14.65 -11.53
CA THR A 293 32.24 13.74 -10.45
C THR A 293 32.48 14.45 -9.14
N GLY A 294 32.89 15.73 -9.14
CA GLY A 294 33.08 16.51 -7.91
C GLY A 294 31.74 16.73 -7.19
N GLU A 295 30.74 17.22 -7.91
CA GLU A 295 29.39 17.44 -7.39
C GLU A 295 28.71 16.13 -7.00
N PHE A 296 28.82 15.10 -7.85
CA PHE A 296 28.25 13.79 -7.60
C PHE A 296 28.84 13.14 -6.34
N ASN A 297 30.17 13.13 -6.22
CA ASN A 297 30.85 12.53 -5.07
C ASN A 297 30.45 13.23 -3.78
N LYS A 298 30.39 14.57 -3.80
CA LYS A 298 29.94 15.35 -2.64
C LYS A 298 28.51 14.97 -2.23
N CYS A 299 27.58 14.93 -3.18
CA CYS A 299 26.19 14.55 -2.93
C CYS A 299 26.08 13.14 -2.31
N LEU A 300 26.83 12.17 -2.85
CA LEU A 300 26.82 10.79 -2.39
C LEU A 300 27.46 10.65 -1.00
N ASP A 301 28.61 11.28 -0.77
CA ASP A 301 29.36 11.19 0.49
C ASP A 301 28.61 11.90 1.65
N GLU A 302 27.92 12.99 1.36
CA GLU A 302 27.03 13.69 2.30
C GLU A 302 25.71 12.94 2.56
N LYS A 303 25.43 11.87 1.79
CA LYS A 303 24.17 11.11 1.84
C LYS A 303 22.93 12.00 1.73
N ARG A 304 22.98 13.02 0.87
CA ARG A 304 22.01 14.13 0.80
C ARG A 304 20.54 13.70 0.71
N TYR A 305 20.27 12.56 0.10
CA TYR A 305 18.91 12.04 -0.13
C TYR A 305 18.46 10.98 0.88
N LYS A 306 19.26 10.68 1.92
CA LYS A 306 18.93 9.62 2.89
C LYS A 306 17.59 9.85 3.60
N ASP A 307 17.35 11.06 4.07
CA ASP A 307 16.11 11.39 4.80
C ASP A 307 14.89 11.30 3.87
N SER A 308 15.04 11.69 2.60
CA SER A 308 13.98 11.56 1.59
C SER A 308 13.60 10.09 1.34
N ILE A 309 14.61 9.21 1.29
CA ILE A 309 14.39 7.76 1.13
C ILE A 309 13.67 7.19 2.37
N ASP A 310 14.05 7.61 3.58
CA ASP A 310 13.38 7.17 4.81
C ASP A 310 11.93 7.68 4.89
N GLN A 311 11.66 8.88 4.40
CA GLN A 311 10.30 9.43 4.27
C GLN A 311 9.48 8.66 3.24
N THR A 312 10.08 8.30 2.10
CA THR A 312 9.46 7.50 1.05
C THR A 312 9.03 6.12 1.56
N LEU A 313 9.86 5.48 2.40
CA LEU A 313 9.51 4.21 3.05
C LEU A 313 8.25 4.38 3.92
N LYS A 314 8.20 5.41 4.76
CA LYS A 314 7.04 5.68 5.62
C LYS A 314 5.79 6.02 4.80
N GLU A 315 5.94 6.81 3.74
CA GLU A 315 4.84 7.14 2.83
C GLU A 315 4.30 5.85 2.21
N GLY A 316 5.15 5.02 1.59
CA GLY A 316 4.71 3.76 0.97
C GLY A 316 4.04 2.80 1.96
N GLN A 317 4.59 2.64 3.17
CA GLN A 317 3.96 1.87 4.24
C GLN A 317 2.56 2.40 4.57
N SER A 318 2.42 3.72 4.61
CA SER A 318 1.16 4.40 4.88
C SER A 318 0.09 4.24 3.79
N PHE A 319 0.49 3.77 2.61
CA PHE A 319 -0.39 3.34 1.52
C PHE A 319 -0.55 1.81 1.46
N GLY A 320 0.00 1.06 2.42
CA GLY A 320 -0.06 -0.40 2.48
C GLY A 320 0.91 -1.11 1.53
N ILE A 321 1.92 -0.41 1.00
CA ILE A 321 2.92 -1.03 0.11
C ILE A 321 3.81 -1.96 0.93
N GLN A 322 3.76 -3.26 0.62
CA GLN A 322 4.56 -4.28 1.31
C GLN A 322 5.85 -4.65 0.57
N ALA A 323 5.88 -4.47 -0.74
CA ALA A 323 6.99 -4.85 -1.60
C ALA A 323 7.04 -4.00 -2.88
N THR A 324 8.21 -3.99 -3.53
CA THR A 324 8.43 -3.41 -4.85
C THR A 324 8.52 -4.51 -5.92
N PRO A 325 8.23 -4.18 -7.19
CA PRO A 325 7.75 -2.90 -7.70
C PRO A 325 6.30 -2.61 -7.30
N ALA A 326 5.98 -1.34 -7.10
CA ALA A 326 4.60 -0.89 -6.89
C ALA A 326 4.38 0.44 -7.63
N MET A 327 3.17 0.64 -8.16
CA MET A 327 2.85 1.78 -8.99
C MET A 327 1.45 2.30 -8.69
N PHE A 328 1.35 3.61 -8.60
CA PHE A 328 0.10 4.34 -8.67
C PHE A 328 0.01 5.02 -10.03
N ILE A 329 -1.14 4.88 -10.71
CA ILE A 329 -1.53 5.68 -11.87
C ILE A 329 -2.78 6.44 -11.42
N ASP A 330 -2.58 7.69 -10.99
CA ASP A 330 -3.52 8.41 -10.14
C ASP A 330 -3.98 7.54 -8.95
N ASP A 331 -5.27 7.24 -8.84
CA ASP A 331 -5.86 6.41 -7.79
C ASP A 331 -5.77 4.89 -8.05
N GLN A 332 -5.21 4.46 -9.18
CA GLN A 332 -5.11 3.05 -9.53
C GLN A 332 -3.79 2.47 -9.02
N PHE A 333 -3.87 1.61 -8.01
CA PHE A 333 -2.71 0.92 -7.45
C PHE A 333 -2.46 -0.43 -8.14
N LYS A 334 -1.19 -0.68 -8.50
CA LYS A 334 -0.71 -1.96 -9.02
C LYS A 334 0.58 -2.36 -8.31
N THR A 335 0.76 -3.66 -8.11
CA THR A 335 1.94 -4.22 -7.45
C THR A 335 2.48 -5.42 -8.22
N GLY A 336 3.79 -5.63 -8.12
CA GLY A 336 4.49 -6.67 -8.85
C GLY A 336 4.76 -6.30 -10.31
N VAL A 337 5.37 -7.23 -11.03
CA VAL A 337 5.66 -7.05 -12.45
C VAL A 337 4.37 -7.25 -13.26
N ILE A 338 3.69 -6.16 -13.53
CA ILE A 338 2.50 -6.11 -14.39
C ILE A 338 2.87 -6.04 -15.87
N LYS A 339 1.95 -6.42 -16.76
CA LYS A 339 2.17 -6.28 -18.20
C LYS A 339 2.09 -4.81 -18.60
N TYR A 340 2.93 -4.40 -19.55
CA TYR A 340 2.90 -3.02 -20.05
C TYR A 340 1.57 -2.66 -20.69
N ASP A 341 0.92 -3.58 -21.40
CA ASP A 341 -0.38 -3.33 -22.02
C ASP A 341 -1.47 -2.96 -21.00
N ASP A 342 -1.43 -3.53 -19.80
CA ASP A 342 -2.36 -3.19 -18.72
C ASP A 342 -2.11 -1.75 -18.22
N VAL A 343 -0.84 -1.37 -18.08
CA VAL A 343 -0.45 0.01 -17.70
C VAL A 343 -0.85 0.99 -18.79
N LYS A 344 -0.58 0.65 -20.04
CA LYS A 344 -0.93 1.44 -21.21
C LYS A 344 -2.44 1.73 -21.24
N LYS A 345 -3.25 0.67 -21.09
CA LYS A 345 -4.72 0.79 -21.05
C LYS A 345 -5.17 1.73 -19.94
N LEU A 346 -4.62 1.60 -18.73
CA LEU A 346 -4.97 2.49 -17.61
C LEU A 346 -4.58 3.95 -17.88
N ILE A 347 -3.40 4.20 -18.43
CA ILE A 347 -2.98 5.57 -18.79
C ILE A 347 -3.90 6.16 -19.85
N ASP A 348 -4.24 5.39 -20.90
CA ASP A 348 -5.16 5.84 -21.95
C ASP A 348 -6.56 6.17 -21.40
N GLU A 349 -7.08 5.33 -20.50
CA GLU A 349 -8.37 5.57 -19.81
C GLU A 349 -8.34 6.84 -18.94
N LYS A 350 -7.21 7.13 -18.27
CA LYS A 350 -7.04 8.33 -17.46
C LYS A 350 -6.85 9.60 -18.30
N LEU A 351 -6.15 9.51 -19.42
CA LEU A 351 -5.97 10.63 -20.36
C LEU A 351 -7.27 11.04 -21.07
N ALA A 352 -8.23 10.11 -21.18
CA ALA A 352 -9.52 10.36 -21.81
C ALA A 352 -10.55 11.07 -20.89
N GLN A 353 -10.24 11.22 -19.59
CA GLN A 353 -11.09 11.90 -18.59
C GLN A 353 -10.80 13.41 -18.53
#